data_AF-A0A5Q0TRD2-F1
#
_entry.id   AF-A0A5Q0TRD2-F1
#
_cell.length_a   1.000
_cell.length_b   1.000
_cell.length_c   1.000
_cell.angle_alpha   90.00
_cell.angle_beta   90.00
_cell.angle_gamma   90.00
#
_symmetry.space_group_name_H-M   'P 1'
#
loop_
_entity.id
_entity.type
_entity.pdbx_description
1 polymer ?
#
loop_
_entity_poly.entity_id
_entity_poly.type
_entity_poly.pdbx_seq_one_letter_code
_entity_poly.pdbx_strand_id
1 'polypeptide(L)'
;MTKQCPKCGYVNPDDANYCSRCGYPLPQQPVISSNYPSTPPPNPLRPDRITASLNIFTRNLSIIFPSIIMLIIEIILIAVLGAITAGIGLISPVAFTVTAVIFSIIIGIIDAIIFSITVHTTTYMAQDAVMGTPLNLSTAFTKARNSLNRLYPIIAILVVLGILLGISRSVGLGWIIEGLVGVLLYIYSASAVLNKPTSLSETLNWYSRAFSADAGGAIVMLIGSLFSLIPVLNIFVIPYTSILTYLMVKDIS
;
A
#
# COMPACT_ATOMS: atom_id res chain seq x y z
N MET A 1 -35.76 22.51 41.48
CA MET A 1 -37.15 22.14 41.08
C MET A 1 -37.46 20.77 41.68
N THR A 2 -38.65 20.22 41.48
CA THR A 2 -38.99 18.85 41.92
C THR A 2 -39.72 18.14 40.79
N LYS A 3 -39.48 16.82 40.63
CA LYS A 3 -40.04 16.02 39.53
C LYS A 3 -41.18 15.14 40.03
N GLN A 4 -42.37 15.30 39.45
CA GLN A 4 -43.51 14.45 39.79
C GLN A 4 -43.49 13.15 38.99
N CYS A 5 -43.62 12.02 39.67
CA CYS A 5 -43.62 10.70 39.04
C CYS A 5 -44.92 10.51 38.23
N PRO A 6 -44.85 10.19 36.92
CA PRO A 6 -46.04 10.01 36.08
C PRO A 6 -46.84 8.76 36.45
N LYS A 7 -46.22 7.78 37.11
CA LYS A 7 -46.89 6.51 37.47
C LYS A 7 -47.68 6.59 38.77
N CYS A 8 -47.24 7.36 39.76
CA CYS A 8 -47.87 7.38 41.09
C CYS A 8 -48.11 8.78 41.67
N GLY A 9 -47.76 9.84 40.94
CA GLY A 9 -47.94 11.24 41.35
C GLY A 9 -47.02 11.72 42.48
N TYR A 10 -46.09 10.89 42.95
CA TYR A 10 -45.17 11.27 44.03
C TYR A 10 -44.12 12.28 43.55
N VAL A 11 -43.83 13.29 44.37
CA VAL A 11 -42.87 14.36 44.07
C VAL A 11 -41.48 13.92 44.55
N ASN A 12 -40.52 13.83 43.63
CA ASN A 12 -39.15 13.38 43.88
C ASN A 12 -38.16 14.56 43.73
N PRO A 13 -36.98 14.47 44.35
CA PRO A 13 -35.86 15.38 44.11
C PRO A 13 -35.47 15.44 42.63
N ASP A 14 -34.88 16.56 42.19
CA ASP A 14 -34.50 16.75 40.78
C ASP A 14 -33.43 15.78 40.28
N ASP A 15 -32.56 15.31 41.16
CA ASP A 15 -31.47 14.38 40.90
C ASP A 15 -31.91 12.90 41.00
N ALA A 16 -33.17 12.63 41.32
CA ALA A 16 -33.69 11.27 41.43
C ALA A 16 -33.81 10.59 40.05
N ASN A 17 -33.04 9.52 39.85
CA ASN A 17 -33.14 8.66 38.66
C ASN A 17 -34.37 7.73 38.69
N TYR A 18 -34.87 7.44 39.90
CA TYR A 18 -36.01 6.55 40.13
C TYR A 18 -36.94 7.17 41.16
N CYS A 19 -38.24 6.89 41.04
CA CYS A 19 -39.21 7.34 42.02
C CYS A 19 -39.01 6.63 43.36
N SER A 20 -38.77 7.38 44.43
CA SER A 20 -38.55 6.85 45.79
C SER A 20 -39.75 6.09 46.37
N ARG A 21 -40.94 6.28 45.80
CA ARG A 21 -42.18 5.61 46.26
C ARG A 21 -42.53 4.34 45.49
N CYS A 22 -42.27 4.28 44.19
CA CYS A 22 -42.75 3.17 43.34
C CYS A 22 -41.69 2.54 42.43
N GLY A 23 -40.44 3.02 42.46
CA GLY A 23 -39.33 2.51 41.67
C GLY A 23 -39.40 2.83 40.17
N TYR A 24 -40.38 3.61 39.71
CA TYR A 24 -40.48 3.97 38.29
C TYR A 24 -39.29 4.83 37.85
N PRO A 25 -38.60 4.52 36.73
CA PRO A 25 -37.49 5.32 36.23
C PRO A 25 -37.99 6.69 35.79
N LEU A 26 -37.37 7.76 36.30
CA LEU A 26 -37.74 9.13 35.96
C LEU A 26 -36.87 9.60 34.78
N PRO A 27 -37.44 10.24 33.75
CA PRO A 27 -36.65 10.76 32.64
C PRO A 27 -35.64 11.79 33.17
N GLN A 28 -34.36 11.54 32.90
CA GLN A 28 -33.30 12.51 33.18
C GLN A 28 -33.59 13.73 32.31
N GLN A 29 -34.01 14.83 32.93
CA GLN A 29 -33.97 16.13 32.27
C GLN A 29 -32.53 16.31 31.80
N PRO A 30 -32.29 16.54 30.49
CA PRO A 30 -30.97 16.86 30.03
C PRO A 30 -30.54 18.07 30.83
N VAL A 31 -29.44 17.91 31.58
CA VAL A 31 -28.77 19.04 32.21
C VAL A 31 -28.44 19.96 31.05
N ILE A 32 -29.19 21.05 30.92
CA ILE A 32 -28.80 22.15 30.04
C ILE A 32 -27.64 22.82 30.78
N SER A 33 -26.50 22.12 30.79
CA SER A 33 -25.22 22.76 30.92
C SER A 33 -25.20 23.80 29.80
N SER A 34 -24.97 25.06 30.14
CA SER A 34 -24.64 26.10 29.18
C SER A 34 -23.27 25.84 28.54
N ASN A 35 -23.13 24.66 27.95
CA ASN A 35 -22.16 24.39 26.90
C ASN A 35 -22.92 24.64 25.62
N TYR A 36 -22.59 25.76 24.99
CA TYR A 36 -22.69 25.90 23.55
C TYR A 36 -22.36 24.55 22.90
N PRO A 37 -23.08 24.11 21.86
CA PRO A 37 -22.56 23.04 21.01
C PRO A 37 -21.21 23.54 20.49
N SER A 38 -20.13 23.12 21.15
CA SER A 38 -18.81 23.16 20.59
C SER A 38 -18.92 22.23 19.39
N THR A 39 -19.16 22.82 18.22
CA THR A 39 -18.72 22.21 16.98
C THR A 39 -17.34 21.65 17.28
N PRO A 40 -17.10 20.34 17.07
CA PRO A 40 -15.76 19.81 17.25
C PRO A 40 -14.82 20.76 16.50
N PRO A 41 -13.71 21.21 17.13
CA PRO A 41 -12.78 22.10 16.45
C PRO A 41 -12.54 21.52 15.06
N PRO A 42 -12.56 22.34 13.98
CA PRO A 42 -12.32 21.84 12.64
C PRO A 42 -11.12 20.94 12.73
N ASN A 43 -11.33 19.63 12.51
CA ASN A 43 -10.25 18.66 12.54
C ASN A 43 -9.20 19.28 11.61
N PRO A 44 -8.00 19.66 12.10
CA PRO A 44 -7.04 20.38 11.28
C PRO A 44 -6.91 19.58 10.01
N LEU A 45 -7.34 20.18 8.88
CA LEU A 45 -7.49 19.51 7.59
C LEU A 45 -6.29 18.61 7.42
N ARG A 46 -6.47 17.30 7.66
CA ARG A 46 -5.37 16.34 7.56
C ARG A 46 -4.89 16.52 6.13
N PRO A 47 -3.63 16.93 5.91
CA PRO A 47 -3.18 17.25 4.56
C PRO A 47 -3.48 16.04 3.69
N ASP A 48 -4.22 16.27 2.61
CA ASP A 48 -4.60 15.23 1.68
C ASP A 48 -3.35 14.42 1.29
N ARG A 49 -3.33 13.13 1.62
CA ARG A 49 -2.12 12.30 1.50
C ARG A 49 -1.68 12.17 0.06
N ILE A 50 -2.62 12.23 -0.88
CA ILE A 50 -2.38 12.23 -2.33
C ILE A 50 -1.62 13.50 -2.71
N THR A 51 -2.10 14.67 -2.29
CA THR A 51 -1.41 15.93 -2.51
C THR A 51 -0.04 15.98 -1.82
N ALA A 52 0.05 15.46 -0.59
CA ALA A 52 1.29 15.40 0.16
C ALA A 52 2.33 14.49 -0.50
N SER A 53 1.94 13.30 -0.96
CA SER A 53 2.82 12.37 -1.66
C SER A 53 3.31 12.95 -2.98
N LEU A 54 2.44 13.63 -3.74
CA LEU A 54 2.81 14.32 -4.98
C LEU A 54 3.82 15.46 -4.72
N ASN A 55 3.58 16.29 -3.71
CA ASN A 55 4.50 17.37 -3.35
C ASN A 55 5.87 16.83 -2.93
N ILE A 56 5.91 15.77 -2.12
CA ILE A 56 7.17 15.11 -1.73
C ILE A 56 7.87 14.55 -2.97
N PHE A 57 7.14 13.87 -3.86
CA PHE A 57 7.69 13.30 -5.09
C PHE A 57 8.32 14.36 -5.99
N THR A 58 7.60 15.45 -6.28
CA THR A 58 8.07 16.53 -7.16
C THR A 58 9.27 17.29 -6.61
N ARG A 59 9.43 17.40 -5.28
CA ARG A 59 10.60 18.02 -4.64
C ARG A 59 11.83 17.11 -4.63
N ASN A 60 11.64 15.81 -4.82
CA ASN A 60 12.64 14.78 -4.60
C ASN A 60 12.81 13.88 -5.82
N LEU A 61 13.00 14.48 -7.00
CA LEU A 61 13.03 13.74 -8.27
C LEU A 61 14.11 12.64 -8.34
N SER A 62 15.15 12.67 -7.49
CA SER A 62 16.13 11.58 -7.42
C SER A 62 15.55 10.24 -6.95
N ILE A 63 14.34 10.22 -6.37
CA ILE A 63 13.64 8.98 -6.01
C ILE A 63 13.28 8.10 -7.23
N ILE A 64 13.34 8.64 -8.45
CA ILE A 64 13.07 7.88 -9.68
C ILE A 64 14.24 6.97 -10.09
N PHE A 65 15.46 7.19 -9.56
CA PHE A 65 16.65 6.45 -10.01
C PHE A 65 16.55 4.93 -9.90
N PRO A 66 16.02 4.32 -8.81
CA PRO A 66 15.79 2.88 -8.75
C PRO A 66 14.94 2.36 -9.92
N SER A 67 13.86 3.06 -10.25
CA SER A 67 12.96 2.67 -11.33
C SER A 67 13.60 2.80 -12.72
N ILE A 68 14.47 3.80 -12.93
CA ILE A 68 15.24 3.93 -14.17
C ILE A 68 16.20 2.75 -14.32
N ILE A 69 16.89 2.37 -13.25
CA ILE A 69 17.82 1.22 -13.26
C ILE A 69 17.06 -0.07 -13.57
N MET A 70 15.90 -0.29 -12.92
CA MET A 70 14.99 -1.40 -13.21
C MET A 70 14.61 -1.45 -14.69
N LEU A 71 14.13 -0.33 -15.26
CA LEU A 71 13.75 -0.25 -16.67
C LEU A 71 14.91 -0.59 -17.62
N ILE A 72 16.12 -0.11 -17.34
CA ILE A 72 17.30 -0.43 -18.16
C ILE A 72 17.58 -1.93 -18.14
N ILE A 73 17.52 -2.57 -16.97
CA ILE A 73 17.75 -4.00 -16.83
C ILE A 73 16.69 -4.79 -17.60
N GLU A 74 15.41 -4.41 -17.50
CA GLU A 74 14.31 -5.04 -18.23
C GLU A 74 14.49 -4.94 -19.74
N ILE A 75 14.82 -3.75 -20.26
CA ILE A 75 15.03 -3.54 -21.70
C ILE A 75 16.17 -4.44 -22.20
N ILE A 76 17.29 -4.49 -21.47
CA ILE A 76 18.44 -5.33 -21.83
C ILE A 76 18.03 -6.81 -21.82
N LEU A 77 17.33 -7.25 -20.76
CA LEU A 77 16.90 -8.64 -20.61
C LEU A 77 15.97 -9.07 -21.75
N ILE A 78 14.95 -8.25 -22.06
CA ILE A 78 14.00 -8.51 -23.15
C ILE A 78 14.72 -8.52 -24.50
N ALA A 79 15.62 -7.56 -24.75
CA ALA A 79 16.35 -7.48 -26.02
C ALA A 79 17.25 -8.70 -26.24
N VAL A 80 18.03 -9.10 -25.23
CA VAL A 80 18.96 -10.23 -25.32
C VAL A 80 18.20 -11.55 -25.48
N LEU A 81 17.24 -11.83 -24.61
CA LEU A 81 16.48 -13.08 -24.66
C LEU A 81 15.59 -13.14 -25.92
N GLY A 82 15.02 -12.01 -26.33
CA GLY A 82 14.26 -11.88 -27.57
C GLY A 82 15.10 -12.17 -28.81
N ALA A 83 16.32 -11.61 -28.90
CA ALA A 83 17.23 -11.86 -30.02
C ALA A 83 17.65 -13.34 -30.10
N ILE A 84 17.99 -13.96 -28.96
CA ILE A 84 18.33 -15.39 -28.90
C ILE A 84 17.13 -16.25 -29.35
N THR A 85 15.94 -15.95 -28.85
CA THR A 85 14.71 -16.68 -29.21
C THR A 85 14.41 -16.55 -30.70
N ALA A 86 14.51 -15.33 -31.24
CA ALA A 86 14.30 -15.08 -32.67
C ALA A 86 15.30 -15.84 -33.55
N GLY A 87 16.58 -15.85 -33.18
CA GLY A 87 17.61 -16.62 -33.89
C GLY A 87 17.33 -18.12 -33.93
N ILE A 88 16.89 -18.71 -32.80
CA ILE A 88 16.48 -20.12 -32.73
C ILE A 88 15.27 -20.41 -33.61
N GLY A 89 14.33 -19.46 -33.71
CA GLY A 89 13.16 -19.58 -34.58
C GLY A 89 13.46 -19.66 -36.06
N LEU A 90 14.61 -19.15 -36.51
CA LEU A 90 15.07 -19.33 -37.90
C LEU A 90 15.49 -20.77 -38.20
N ILE A 91 15.87 -21.54 -37.18
CA ILE A 91 16.40 -22.91 -37.32
C ILE A 91 15.29 -23.94 -37.07
N SER A 92 14.47 -23.75 -36.04
CA SER A 92 13.43 -24.70 -35.66
C SER A 92 12.24 -24.02 -34.95
N PRO A 93 11.01 -24.11 -35.52
CA PRO A 93 9.80 -23.60 -34.87
C PRO A 93 9.47 -24.28 -33.53
N VAL A 94 9.84 -25.56 -33.39
CA VAL A 94 9.64 -26.31 -32.14
C VAL A 94 10.60 -25.79 -31.07
N ALA A 95 11.88 -25.62 -31.41
CA ALA A 95 12.86 -25.08 -30.48
C ALA A 95 12.50 -23.65 -30.05
N PHE A 96 12.00 -22.82 -30.97
CA PHE A 96 11.49 -21.48 -30.66
C PHE A 96 10.44 -21.51 -29.55
N THR A 97 9.45 -22.39 -29.65
CA THR A 97 8.36 -22.47 -28.68
C THR A 97 8.87 -22.88 -27.30
N VAL A 98 9.76 -23.87 -27.24
CA VAL A 98 10.36 -24.35 -25.99
C VAL A 98 11.22 -23.26 -25.36
N THR A 99 12.12 -22.63 -26.13
CA THR A 99 12.97 -21.55 -25.64
C THR A 99 12.16 -20.35 -25.18
N ALA A 100 11.12 -19.95 -25.92
CA ALA A 100 10.27 -18.83 -25.54
C ALA A 100 9.59 -19.06 -24.18
N VAL A 101 9.11 -20.28 -23.89
CA VAL A 101 8.52 -20.62 -22.59
C VAL A 101 9.57 -20.56 -21.48
N ILE A 102 10.75 -21.16 -21.69
CA ILE A 102 11.84 -21.13 -20.71
C ILE A 102 12.24 -19.68 -20.39
N PHE A 103 12.43 -18.85 -21.41
CA PHE A 103 12.82 -17.46 -21.21
C PHE A 103 11.71 -16.62 -20.60
N SER A 104 10.43 -16.90 -20.91
CA SER A 104 9.31 -16.23 -20.25
C SER A 104 9.27 -16.52 -18.75
N ILE A 105 9.58 -17.77 -18.34
CA ILE A 105 9.73 -18.15 -16.93
C ILE A 105 10.90 -17.40 -16.28
N ILE A 106 12.07 -17.37 -16.94
CA ILE A 106 13.25 -16.66 -16.44
C ILE A 106 12.96 -15.16 -16.26
N ILE A 107 12.32 -14.54 -17.25
CA ILE A 107 11.92 -13.13 -17.19
C ILE A 107 10.99 -12.90 -15.99
N GLY A 108 9.93 -13.70 -15.83
CA GLY A 108 9.00 -13.54 -14.70
C GLY A 108 9.66 -13.68 -13.32
N ILE A 109 10.64 -14.59 -13.17
CA ILE A 109 11.40 -14.73 -11.91
C ILE A 109 12.27 -13.50 -11.66
N ILE A 110 13.02 -13.05 -12.69
CA ILE A 110 13.93 -11.91 -12.56
C ILE A 110 13.13 -10.63 -12.28
N ASP A 111 12.04 -10.43 -13.00
CA ASP A 111 11.15 -9.28 -12.86
C ASP A 111 10.58 -9.19 -11.44
N ALA A 112 10.01 -10.29 -10.92
CA ALA A 112 9.50 -10.34 -9.54
C ALA A 112 10.54 -9.94 -8.48
N ILE A 113 11.80 -10.36 -8.66
CA ILE A 113 12.91 -10.02 -7.75
C ILE A 113 13.31 -8.55 -7.89
N ILE A 114 13.52 -8.07 -9.12
CA ILE A 114 13.93 -6.69 -9.39
C ILE A 114 12.85 -5.71 -8.94
N PHE A 115 11.58 -5.99 -9.27
CA PHE A 115 10.43 -5.21 -8.84
C PHE A 115 10.37 -5.09 -7.32
N SER A 116 10.53 -6.20 -6.61
CA SER A 116 10.53 -6.23 -5.14
C SER A 116 11.67 -5.40 -4.53
N ILE A 117 12.88 -5.53 -5.06
CA ILE A 117 14.04 -4.74 -4.62
C ILE A 117 13.83 -3.25 -4.91
N THR A 118 13.26 -2.92 -6.06
CA THR A 118 13.00 -1.54 -6.50
C THR A 118 11.93 -0.87 -5.62
N VAL A 119 10.81 -1.54 -5.37
CA VAL A 119 9.77 -1.08 -4.44
C VAL A 119 10.37 -0.88 -3.04
N HIS A 120 11.18 -1.83 -2.56
CA HIS A 120 11.74 -1.72 -1.22
C HIS A 120 12.77 -0.59 -1.08
N THR A 121 13.64 -0.43 -2.08
CA THR A 121 14.63 0.66 -2.15
C THR A 121 13.93 2.02 -2.21
N THR A 122 12.93 2.16 -3.08
CA THR A 122 12.15 3.41 -3.18
C THR A 122 11.38 3.72 -1.91
N THR A 123 10.95 2.71 -1.14
CA THR A 123 10.29 2.92 0.14
C THR A 123 11.25 3.47 1.21
N TYR A 124 12.50 3.01 1.25
CA TYR A 124 13.52 3.64 2.12
C TYR A 124 13.82 5.08 1.69
N MET A 125 13.90 5.34 0.39
CA MET A 125 14.04 6.72 -0.10
C MET A 125 12.81 7.57 0.20
N ALA A 126 11.60 6.99 0.19
CA ALA A 126 10.39 7.68 0.59
C ALA A 126 10.41 8.05 2.08
N GLN A 127 10.89 7.15 2.95
CA GLN A 127 11.14 7.48 4.36
C GLN A 127 12.09 8.66 4.49
N ASP A 128 13.23 8.62 3.80
CA ASP A 128 14.24 9.68 3.84
C ASP A 128 13.64 11.02 3.35
N ALA A 129 12.90 11.02 2.24
CA ALA A 129 12.22 12.19 1.71
C ALA A 129 11.17 12.78 2.67
N VAL A 130 10.39 11.92 3.34
CA VAL A 130 9.38 12.35 4.33
C VAL A 130 10.04 12.92 5.58
N MET A 131 11.20 12.38 5.98
CA MET A 131 11.98 12.87 7.12
C MET A 131 12.83 14.11 6.79
N GLY A 132 12.89 14.52 5.52
CA GLY A 132 13.73 15.63 5.05
C GLY A 132 15.23 15.30 5.10
N THR A 133 15.60 14.03 5.12
CA THR A 133 17.00 13.59 5.06
C THR A 133 17.48 13.57 3.60
N PRO A 134 18.78 13.80 3.35
CA PRO A 134 19.31 13.80 1.98
C PRO A 134 19.16 12.42 1.36
N LEU A 135 18.61 12.38 0.14
CA LEU A 135 18.39 11.13 -0.59
C LEU A 135 19.71 10.52 -1.06
N ASN A 136 19.96 9.28 -0.63
CA ASN A 136 21.12 8.50 -1.05
C ASN A 136 20.69 7.11 -1.52
N LEU A 137 20.77 6.89 -2.83
CA LEU A 137 20.40 5.63 -3.46
C LEU A 137 21.22 4.44 -2.93
N SER A 138 22.54 4.60 -2.77
CA SER A 138 23.42 3.53 -2.32
C SER A 138 23.09 3.08 -0.89
N THR A 139 22.85 4.05 0.00
CA THR A 139 22.42 3.77 1.37
C THR A 139 21.03 3.12 1.40
N ALA A 140 20.06 3.64 0.65
CA ALA A 140 18.72 3.08 0.58
C ALA A 140 18.72 1.64 0.04
N PHE A 141 19.48 1.39 -1.03
CA PHE A 141 19.66 0.05 -1.60
C PHE A 141 20.30 -0.91 -0.61
N THR A 142 21.33 -0.46 0.12
CA THR A 142 22.00 -1.28 1.15
C THR A 142 21.02 -1.64 2.27
N LYS A 143 20.23 -0.67 2.76
CA LYS A 143 19.17 -0.92 3.75
C LYS A 143 18.13 -1.91 3.22
N ALA A 144 17.66 -1.73 1.99
CA ALA A 144 16.69 -2.61 1.34
C ALA A 144 17.23 -4.05 1.19
N ARG A 145 18.45 -4.20 0.72
CA ARG A 145 19.11 -5.52 0.60
C ARG A 145 19.22 -6.22 1.95
N ASN A 146 19.62 -5.50 3.00
CA ASN A 146 19.82 -6.08 4.34
C ASN A 146 18.50 -6.45 5.04
N SER A 147 17.37 -5.90 4.59
CA SER A 147 16.04 -6.18 5.14
C SER A 147 15.14 -6.98 4.20
N LEU A 148 15.69 -7.44 3.06
CA LEU A 148 14.96 -8.18 2.03
C LEU A 148 14.35 -9.49 2.56
N ASN A 149 14.96 -10.09 3.59
CA ASN A 149 14.43 -11.29 4.25
C ASN A 149 13.04 -11.08 4.87
N ARG A 150 12.68 -9.85 5.24
CA ARG A 150 11.34 -9.52 5.73
C ARG A 150 10.27 -9.60 4.63
N LEU A 151 10.69 -9.58 3.36
CA LEU A 151 9.82 -9.62 2.19
C LEU A 151 9.75 -11.01 1.54
N TYR A 152 10.50 -12.02 2.02
CA TYR A 152 10.55 -13.33 1.38
C TYR A 152 9.19 -13.99 1.09
N PRO A 153 8.18 -13.93 1.99
CA PRO A 153 6.88 -14.52 1.68
C PRO A 153 6.21 -13.89 0.47
N ILE A 154 6.25 -12.56 0.34
CA ILE A 154 5.61 -11.86 -0.78
C ILE A 154 6.42 -11.99 -2.08
N ILE A 155 7.76 -11.97 -1.97
CA ILE A 155 8.65 -12.22 -3.11
C ILE A 155 8.43 -13.63 -3.66
N ALA A 156 8.30 -14.63 -2.80
CA ALA A 156 8.03 -16.00 -3.22
C ALA A 156 6.71 -16.12 -3.98
N ILE A 157 5.66 -15.43 -3.53
CA ILE A 157 4.36 -15.38 -4.23
C ILE A 157 4.52 -14.73 -5.60
N LEU A 158 5.19 -13.59 -5.69
CA LEU A 158 5.45 -12.89 -6.96
C LEU A 158 6.26 -13.76 -7.93
N VAL A 159 7.28 -14.47 -7.44
CA VAL A 159 8.09 -15.40 -8.26
C VAL A 159 7.23 -16.54 -8.79
N VAL A 160 6.38 -17.15 -7.96
CA VAL A 160 5.46 -18.21 -8.40
C VAL A 160 4.48 -17.67 -9.44
N LEU A 161 3.95 -16.46 -9.24
CA LEU A 161 3.09 -15.81 -10.23
C LEU A 161 3.84 -15.57 -11.54
N GLY A 162 5.05 -15.00 -11.50
CA GLY A 162 5.89 -14.80 -12.69
C GLY A 162 6.14 -16.08 -13.48
N ILE A 163 6.38 -17.21 -12.79
CA ILE A 163 6.49 -18.54 -13.43
C ILE A 163 5.17 -18.93 -14.10
N LEU A 164 4.05 -18.83 -13.38
CA LEU A 164 2.73 -19.20 -13.90
C LEU A 164 2.33 -18.35 -15.12
N LEU A 165 2.61 -17.05 -15.10
CA LEU A 165 2.33 -16.14 -16.20
C LEU A 165 3.24 -16.38 -17.41
N GLY A 166 4.50 -16.72 -17.18
CA GLY A 166 5.42 -17.14 -18.23
C GLY A 166 4.93 -18.40 -18.97
N ILE A 167 4.20 -19.28 -18.28
CA ILE A 167 3.60 -20.50 -18.87
C ILE A 167 2.26 -20.19 -19.55
N SER A 168 1.37 -19.45 -18.89
CA SER A 168 -0.05 -19.38 -19.26
C SER A 168 -0.34 -18.55 -20.51
N ARG A 169 0.58 -17.69 -20.95
CA ARG A 169 0.39 -16.69 -22.04
C ARG A 169 -0.86 -15.80 -21.86
N SER A 170 -1.55 -15.87 -20.72
CA SER A 170 -2.80 -15.17 -20.43
C SER A 170 -2.50 -13.81 -19.80
N VAL A 171 -2.14 -12.85 -20.65
CA VAL A 171 -1.64 -11.53 -20.21
C VAL A 171 -2.66 -10.77 -19.35
N GLY A 172 -3.96 -10.88 -19.63
CA GLY A 172 -4.99 -10.05 -18.97
C GLY A 172 -5.25 -10.37 -17.50
N LEU A 173 -5.62 -11.63 -17.19
CA LEU A 173 -5.94 -12.02 -15.81
C LEU A 173 -4.69 -12.01 -14.92
N GLY A 174 -3.55 -12.37 -15.49
CA GLY A 174 -2.27 -12.37 -14.79
C GLY A 174 -1.87 -11.00 -14.28
N TRP A 175 -1.97 -10.00 -15.14
CA TRP A 175 -1.68 -8.61 -14.81
C TRP A 175 -2.51 -8.09 -13.62
N ILE A 176 -3.80 -8.45 -13.54
CA ILE A 176 -4.66 -8.05 -12.42
C ILE A 176 -4.21 -8.71 -11.11
N ILE A 177 -3.95 -10.03 -11.15
CA ILE A 177 -3.54 -10.79 -9.96
C ILE A 177 -2.19 -10.27 -9.45
N GLU A 178 -1.24 -10.06 -10.36
CA GLU A 178 0.08 -9.53 -10.03
C GLU A 178 -0.01 -8.13 -9.43
N GLY A 179 -0.87 -7.26 -9.99
CA GLY A 179 -1.11 -5.93 -9.43
C GLY A 179 -1.71 -5.97 -8.03
N LEU A 180 -2.61 -6.92 -7.75
CA LEU A 180 -3.16 -7.13 -6.40
C LEU A 180 -2.08 -7.58 -5.41
N VAL A 181 -1.19 -8.49 -5.82
CA VAL A 181 -0.05 -8.90 -4.98
C VAL A 181 0.96 -7.76 -4.81
N GLY A 182 1.15 -6.93 -5.84
CA GLY A 182 1.97 -5.73 -5.78
C GLY A 182 1.51 -4.75 -4.68
N VAL A 183 0.19 -4.59 -4.46
CA VAL A 183 -0.32 -3.76 -3.35
C VAL A 183 0.21 -4.28 -2.01
N LEU A 184 0.18 -5.60 -1.82
CA LEU A 184 0.69 -6.23 -0.61
C LEU A 184 2.20 -6.01 -0.47
N LEU A 185 2.97 -6.08 -1.56
CA LEU A 185 4.40 -5.77 -1.56
C LEU A 185 4.68 -4.33 -1.11
N TYR A 186 3.94 -3.33 -1.61
CA TYR A 186 4.10 -1.94 -1.16
C TYR A 186 3.84 -1.79 0.35
N ILE A 187 2.78 -2.40 0.86
CA ILE A 187 2.43 -2.34 2.29
C ILE A 187 3.47 -3.09 3.13
N TYR A 188 3.90 -4.27 2.70
CA TYR A 188 4.95 -5.06 3.36
C TYR A 188 6.24 -4.25 3.46
N SER A 189 6.63 -3.63 2.34
CA SER A 189 7.81 -2.77 2.26
C SER A 189 7.72 -1.61 3.25
N ALA A 190 6.63 -0.84 3.22
CA ALA A 190 6.40 0.28 4.12
C ALA A 190 6.40 -0.15 5.59
N SER A 191 5.75 -1.28 5.89
CA SER A 191 5.71 -1.84 7.25
C SER A 191 7.10 -2.29 7.71
N ALA A 192 7.88 -2.94 6.85
CA ALA A 192 9.24 -3.37 7.14
C ALA A 192 10.17 -2.17 7.42
N VAL A 193 10.06 -1.10 6.63
CA VAL A 193 10.81 0.16 6.82
C VAL A 193 10.42 0.85 8.14
N LEU A 194 9.14 0.80 8.50
CA LEU A 194 8.62 1.37 9.75
C LEU A 194 8.79 0.44 10.97
N ASN A 195 9.45 -0.72 10.82
CA ASN A 195 9.59 -1.76 11.84
C ASN A 195 8.25 -2.22 12.46
N LYS A 196 7.20 -2.27 11.64
CA LYS A 196 5.88 -2.80 12.00
C LYS A 196 5.80 -4.31 11.75
N PRO A 197 4.94 -5.04 12.46
CA PRO A 197 4.72 -6.46 12.22
C PRO A 197 4.28 -6.69 10.76
N THR A 198 4.90 -7.69 10.12
CA THR A 198 4.76 -7.97 8.68
C THR A 198 4.30 -9.41 8.50
N SER A 199 2.98 -9.61 8.48
CA SER A 199 2.35 -10.88 8.07
C SER A 199 1.39 -10.66 6.91
N LEU A 200 1.13 -11.70 6.11
CA LEU A 200 0.19 -11.62 4.99
C LEU A 200 -1.21 -11.27 5.48
N SER A 201 -1.65 -11.89 6.58
CA SER A 201 -2.95 -11.60 7.20
C SER A 201 -3.04 -10.17 7.72
N GLU A 202 -1.99 -9.66 8.38
CA GLU A 202 -1.98 -8.29 8.89
C GLU A 202 -1.99 -7.29 7.74
N THR A 203 -1.28 -7.57 6.65
CA THR A 203 -1.24 -6.72 5.46
C THR A 203 -2.61 -6.63 4.78
N LEU A 204 -3.30 -7.76 4.62
CA LEU A 204 -4.66 -7.81 4.06
C LEU A 204 -5.66 -7.07 4.96
N ASN A 205 -5.61 -7.32 6.27
CA ASN A 205 -6.46 -6.64 7.24
C ASN A 205 -6.17 -5.13 7.27
N TRP A 206 -4.90 -4.74 7.19
CA TRP A 206 -4.50 -3.34 7.10
C TRP A 206 -5.06 -2.68 5.84
N TYR A 207 -4.95 -3.33 4.68
CA TYR A 207 -5.48 -2.78 3.43
C TYR A 207 -7.01 -2.60 3.48
N SER A 208 -7.73 -3.56 4.05
CA SER A 208 -9.17 -3.44 4.29
C SER A 208 -9.51 -2.24 5.19
N ARG A 209 -8.78 -2.02 6.29
CA ARG A 209 -8.96 -0.85 7.16
C ARG A 209 -8.60 0.45 6.46
N ALA A 210 -7.60 0.44 5.57
CA ALA A 210 -7.18 1.60 4.81
C ALA A 210 -8.30 2.14 3.92
N PHE A 211 -9.15 1.29 3.32
CA PHE A 211 -10.32 1.76 2.58
C PHE A 211 -11.32 2.54 3.44
N SER A 212 -11.56 2.08 4.67
CA SER A 212 -12.47 2.78 5.59
C SER A 212 -11.89 4.10 6.10
N ALA A 213 -10.56 4.18 6.24
CA ALA A 213 -9.88 5.38 6.75
C ALA A 213 -9.56 6.41 5.65
N ASP A 214 -9.24 5.96 4.43
CA ASP A 214 -8.76 6.76 3.31
C ASP A 214 -8.95 5.97 1.99
N ALA A 215 -10.22 5.85 1.56
CA ALA A 215 -10.58 5.14 0.32
C ALA A 215 -9.85 5.69 -0.91
N GLY A 216 -9.65 7.01 -0.98
CA GLY A 216 -8.95 7.67 -2.08
C GLY A 216 -7.50 7.19 -2.17
N GLY A 217 -6.74 7.26 -1.07
CA GLY A 217 -5.37 6.76 -1.02
C GLY A 217 -5.27 5.26 -1.33
N ALA A 218 -6.20 4.45 -0.81
CA ALA A 218 -6.23 3.01 -1.06
C ALA A 218 -6.46 2.66 -2.54
N ILE A 219 -7.41 3.34 -3.20
CA ILE A 219 -7.68 3.18 -4.65
C ILE A 219 -6.47 3.62 -5.47
N VAL A 220 -5.87 4.76 -5.15
CA VAL A 220 -4.69 5.26 -5.86
C VAL A 220 -3.51 4.31 -5.71
N MET A 221 -3.33 3.69 -4.53
CA MET A 221 -2.32 2.64 -4.34
C MET A 221 -2.59 1.40 -5.19
N LEU A 222 -3.85 0.98 -5.34
CA LEU A 222 -4.22 -0.12 -6.24
C LEU A 222 -3.90 0.19 -7.70
N ILE A 223 -4.32 1.36 -8.17
CA ILE A 223 -4.04 1.82 -9.54
C ILE A 223 -2.53 1.94 -9.75
N GLY A 224 -1.83 2.49 -8.77
CA GLY A 224 -0.37 2.59 -8.78
C GLY A 224 0.26 1.21 -8.92
N SER A 225 -0.15 0.24 -8.11
CA SER A 225 0.37 -1.14 -8.21
C SER A 225 0.12 -1.79 -9.58
N LEU A 226 -1.07 -1.59 -10.16
CA LEU A 226 -1.40 -2.10 -11.49
C LEU A 226 -0.55 -1.44 -12.59
N PHE A 227 -0.37 -0.12 -12.52
CA PHE A 227 0.44 0.62 -13.49
C PHE A 227 1.95 0.41 -13.30
N SER A 228 2.39 -0.02 -12.11
CA SER A 228 3.77 -0.46 -11.86
C SER A 228 4.17 -1.75 -12.59
N LEU A 229 3.24 -2.38 -13.31
CA LEU A 229 3.53 -3.52 -14.20
C LEU A 229 3.76 -3.07 -15.65
N ILE A 230 3.71 -1.76 -15.93
CA ILE A 230 3.97 -1.20 -17.26
C ILE A 230 5.36 -0.53 -17.19
N PRO A 231 6.42 -1.14 -17.77
CA PRO A 231 7.81 -0.72 -17.57
C PRO A 231 8.07 0.78 -17.67
N VAL A 232 7.50 1.43 -18.69
CA VAL A 232 7.71 2.87 -18.93
C VAL A 232 7.07 3.73 -17.84
N LEU A 233 5.93 3.31 -17.29
CA LEU A 233 5.23 4.03 -16.23
C LEU A 233 5.93 3.87 -14.87
N ASN A 234 6.69 2.79 -14.67
CA ASN A 234 7.38 2.47 -13.42
C ASN A 234 8.31 3.58 -12.93
N ILE A 235 8.86 4.39 -13.85
CA ILE A 235 9.69 5.55 -13.56
C ILE A 235 8.99 6.50 -12.58
N PHE A 236 7.68 6.71 -12.75
CA PHE A 236 6.89 7.66 -11.95
C PHE A 236 5.98 6.95 -10.95
N VAL A 237 5.41 5.82 -11.34
CA VAL A 237 4.38 5.14 -10.56
C VAL A 237 4.97 4.45 -9.33
N ILE A 238 6.12 3.78 -9.45
CA ILE A 238 6.73 3.09 -8.30
C ILE A 238 7.08 4.09 -7.19
N PRO A 239 7.83 5.19 -7.45
CA PRO A 239 8.21 6.09 -6.38
C PRO A 239 7.01 6.81 -5.76
N TYR A 240 6.05 7.24 -6.57
CA TYR A 240 4.83 7.88 -6.09
C TYR A 240 4.02 6.94 -5.17
N THR A 241 3.81 5.70 -5.62
CA THR A 241 3.08 4.68 -4.85
C THR A 241 3.82 4.35 -3.56
N SER A 242 5.15 4.19 -3.60
CA SER A 242 5.97 3.98 -2.40
C SER A 242 5.84 5.11 -1.37
N ILE A 243 5.82 6.39 -1.80
CA ILE A 243 5.61 7.54 -0.91
C ILE A 243 4.22 7.51 -0.30
N LEU A 244 3.19 7.33 -1.12
CA LEU A 244 1.80 7.29 -0.68
C LEU A 244 1.60 6.16 0.34
N THR A 245 2.02 4.94 0.01
CA THR A 245 1.89 3.79 0.91
C THR A 245 2.68 3.99 2.19
N TYR A 246 3.89 4.55 2.13
CA TYR A 246 4.67 4.86 3.32
C TYR A 246 3.93 5.82 4.27
N LEU A 247 3.36 6.91 3.75
CA LEU A 247 2.57 7.87 4.53
C LEU A 247 1.31 7.21 5.12
N MET A 248 0.59 6.43 4.31
CA MET A 248 -0.61 5.73 4.78
C MET A 248 -0.28 4.75 5.90
N VAL A 249 0.72 3.89 5.73
CA VAL A 249 1.13 2.92 6.76
C VAL A 249 1.64 3.63 8.00
N LYS A 250 2.36 4.76 7.85
CA LYS A 250 2.81 5.59 8.98
C LYS A 250 1.65 6.13 9.82
N ASP A 251 0.56 6.54 9.18
CA ASP A 251 -0.50 7.34 9.82
C ASP A 251 -1.78 6.56 10.21
N ILE A 252 -2.03 5.40 9.58
CA ILE A 252 -3.24 4.57 9.81
C ILE A 252 -2.99 3.47 10.85
N SER A 253 -1.73 3.09 11.06
CA SER A 253 -1.33 2.05 12.02
C SER A 253 -1.48 2.46 13.49
#